data_AF-A0A963H0X8-F1
#
_entry.id   AF-A0A963H0X8-F1
#
_cell.length_a   1.000
_cell.length_b   1.000
_cell.length_c   1.000
_cell.angle_alpha   90.00
_cell.angle_beta   90.00
_cell.angle_gamma   90.00
#
_symmetry.space_group_name_H-M   'P 1'
#
loop_
_entity.id
_entity.type
_entity.pdbx_description
1 polymer ?
#
loop_
_entity_poly.entity_id
_entity_poly.type
_entity_poly.pdbx_seq_one_letter_code
_entity_poly.pdbx_strand_id
1 'polypeptide(L)'
;WCPSNIEFIRRINGLDSIEDVQRIVFEASYLALGLGDVYLGAPVATPIDPRHRLVTTKYNPARTWTPENAVGIGGAYLCVYGMEGPGGYQFVGRTVQMWNRYRQTQDFTDDKPWLLRFFDQIRFYPVSEDELLKLRKDFFTGKFKLRIEETTFSLKQYNRFLQQNSASIQAFKVKQQTAFETERERWRENGQAEYSNEVSEDNLDDADAQWELDLPEGTCVVGSHITGTLWKILVTEGQPVTIGTPLIVIEAMKMEFTVEATVNGTIQQIFCQEGGFVAAGQMLLTLRES
;
A
#
# COMPACT_ATOMS: atom_id res chain seq x y z
N TRP A 1 -8.41 -8.77 4.65
CA TRP A 1 -8.61 -8.46 3.22
C TRP A 1 -8.28 -9.63 2.28
N CYS A 2 -7.41 -10.58 2.65
CA CYS A 2 -7.26 -11.85 1.93
C CYS A 2 -8.39 -12.84 2.29
N PRO A 3 -8.73 -13.81 1.43
CA PRO A 3 -8.14 -14.10 0.10
C PRO A 3 -8.72 -13.26 -1.05
N SER A 4 -9.81 -12.52 -0.84
CA SER A 4 -10.47 -11.74 -1.89
C SER A 4 -10.69 -10.30 -1.45
N ASN A 5 -10.10 -9.35 -2.19
CA ASN A 5 -10.27 -7.92 -1.94
C ASN A 5 -11.72 -7.48 -2.12
N ILE A 6 -12.41 -8.00 -3.13
CA ILE A 6 -13.81 -7.66 -3.40
C ILE A 6 -14.71 -8.12 -2.25
N GLU A 7 -14.50 -9.33 -1.76
CA GLU A 7 -15.26 -9.83 -0.62
C GLU A 7 -14.95 -9.04 0.66
N PHE A 8 -13.69 -8.67 0.86
CA PHE A 8 -13.33 -7.78 1.95
C PHE A 8 -14.06 -6.44 1.87
N ILE A 9 -14.07 -5.80 0.69
CA ILE A 9 -14.78 -4.54 0.44
C ILE A 9 -16.27 -4.70 0.72
N ARG A 10 -16.91 -5.78 0.24
CA ARG A 10 -18.31 -6.06 0.52
C ARG A 10 -18.58 -6.08 2.03
N ARG A 11 -17.83 -6.91 2.75
CA ARG A 11 -18.04 -7.14 4.19
C ARG A 11 -17.81 -5.89 5.03
N ILE A 12 -16.68 -5.21 4.85
CA ILE A 12 -16.33 -4.03 5.66
C ILE A 12 -17.27 -2.83 5.40
N ASN A 13 -17.98 -2.83 4.27
CA ASN A 13 -18.98 -1.80 3.93
C ASN A 13 -20.43 -2.24 4.21
N GLY A 14 -20.65 -3.46 4.71
CA GLY A 14 -21.99 -3.97 5.00
C GLY A 14 -22.85 -4.13 3.75
N LEU A 15 -22.24 -4.50 2.62
CA LEU A 15 -22.97 -4.75 1.38
C LEU A 15 -23.49 -6.19 1.33
N ASP A 16 -24.59 -6.38 0.60
CA ASP A 16 -25.32 -7.65 0.64
C ASP A 16 -24.66 -8.67 -0.30
N SER A 17 -24.04 -8.22 -1.39
CA SER A 17 -23.32 -9.09 -2.33
C SER A 17 -22.07 -8.44 -2.96
N ILE A 18 -21.22 -9.23 -3.61
CA ILE A 18 -20.04 -8.71 -4.33
C ILE A 18 -20.47 -7.92 -5.59
N GLU A 19 -21.64 -8.21 -6.14
CA GLU A 19 -22.24 -7.47 -7.25
C GLU A 19 -22.60 -6.05 -6.83
N ASP A 20 -22.92 -5.80 -5.55
CA ASP A 20 -23.10 -4.44 -5.03
C ASP A 20 -21.81 -3.63 -5.08
N VAL A 21 -20.66 -4.27 -4.80
CA VAL A 21 -19.33 -3.62 -4.93
C VAL A 21 -19.11 -3.21 -6.38
N GLN A 22 -19.34 -4.15 -7.31
CA GLN A 22 -19.19 -3.92 -8.74
C GLN A 22 -20.11 -2.79 -9.23
N ARG A 23 -21.40 -2.83 -8.84
CA ARG A 23 -22.38 -1.79 -9.19
C ARG A 23 -21.92 -0.41 -8.72
N ILE A 24 -21.53 -0.28 -7.45
CA ILE A 24 -21.06 0.99 -6.89
C ILE A 24 -19.82 1.50 -7.65
N VAL A 25 -18.87 0.62 -7.98
CA VAL A 25 -17.67 1.00 -8.73
C VAL A 25 -18.00 1.57 -10.11
N PHE A 26 -18.98 1.01 -10.82
CA PHE A 26 -19.36 1.48 -12.15
C PHE A 26 -20.36 2.65 -12.14
N GLU A 27 -21.16 2.81 -11.09
CA GLU A 27 -22.10 3.94 -10.95
C GLU A 27 -21.43 5.22 -10.42
N ALA A 28 -20.27 5.10 -9.77
CA ALA A 28 -19.54 6.22 -9.21
C ALA A 28 -18.97 7.17 -10.27
N SER A 29 -18.97 8.46 -9.93
CA SER A 29 -18.18 9.50 -10.59
C SER A 29 -17.09 9.94 -9.63
N TYR A 30 -15.84 9.61 -9.97
CA TYR A 30 -14.68 9.81 -9.11
C TYR A 30 -14.00 11.13 -9.46
N LEU A 31 -14.05 12.09 -8.55
CA LEU A 31 -13.38 13.38 -8.70
C LEU A 31 -11.90 13.25 -8.35
N ALA A 32 -11.01 13.51 -9.30
CA ALA A 32 -9.57 13.52 -9.07
C ALA A 32 -9.17 14.74 -8.22
N LEU A 33 -8.66 14.49 -7.01
CA LEU A 33 -8.19 15.53 -6.08
C LEU A 33 -6.69 15.78 -6.20
N GLY A 34 -5.96 14.80 -6.73
CA GLY A 34 -4.53 14.89 -6.97
C GLY A 34 -4.01 13.80 -7.87
N LEU A 35 -2.75 13.92 -8.26
CA LEU A 35 -2.05 13.00 -9.15
C LEU A 35 -0.72 12.59 -8.51
N GLY A 36 -0.27 11.37 -8.83
CA GLY A 36 0.95 10.79 -8.27
C GLY A 36 0.74 9.93 -7.03
N ASP A 37 -0.46 9.40 -6.78
CA ASP A 37 -0.77 8.44 -5.69
C ASP A 37 -1.03 7.03 -6.26
N VAL A 38 -0.03 6.21 -6.62
CA VAL A 38 1.41 6.50 -6.54
C VAL A 38 2.05 6.57 -7.93
N TYR A 39 2.88 7.59 -8.14
CA TYR A 39 3.67 7.85 -9.35
C TYR A 39 2.85 8.17 -10.62
N LEU A 40 3.54 8.66 -11.65
CA LEU A 40 3.12 8.77 -13.06
C LEU A 40 1.62 9.02 -13.30
N GLY A 41 1.10 10.14 -12.79
CA GLY A 41 -0.28 10.57 -13.06
C GLY A 41 -1.37 9.70 -12.41
N ALA A 42 -1.01 8.76 -11.53
CA ALA A 42 -1.97 7.96 -10.78
C ALA A 42 -2.87 8.87 -9.94
N PRO A 43 -4.20 8.86 -10.13
CA PRO A 43 -5.08 9.79 -9.42
C PRO A 43 -5.26 9.36 -7.97
N VAL A 44 -5.35 10.32 -7.06
CA VAL A 44 -6.13 10.16 -5.82
C VAL A 44 -7.50 10.75 -6.09
N ALA A 45 -8.51 9.89 -6.18
CA ALA A 45 -9.87 10.29 -6.52
C ALA A 45 -10.88 9.81 -5.49
N THR A 46 -12.00 10.52 -5.33
CA THR A 46 -13.10 10.09 -4.44
C THR A 46 -14.43 10.18 -5.18
N PRO A 47 -15.36 9.25 -4.94
CA PRO A 47 -16.73 9.41 -5.40
C PRO A 47 -17.34 10.73 -4.93
N ILE A 48 -17.98 11.43 -5.86
CA ILE A 48 -18.74 12.66 -5.59
C ILE A 48 -19.94 12.31 -4.69
N ASP A 49 -20.69 11.26 -5.00
CA ASP A 49 -21.75 10.76 -4.13
C ASP A 49 -21.16 10.06 -2.90
N PRO A 50 -21.42 10.54 -1.67
CA PRO A 50 -20.93 9.89 -0.45
C PRO A 50 -21.38 8.43 -0.29
N ARG A 51 -22.49 8.03 -0.92
CA ARG A 51 -23.01 6.66 -0.89
C ARG A 51 -22.20 5.68 -1.74
N HIS A 52 -21.31 6.19 -2.60
CA HIS A 52 -20.42 5.37 -3.42
C HIS A 52 -19.01 5.26 -2.84
N ARG A 53 -18.75 5.89 -1.69
CA ARG A 53 -17.44 5.85 -1.02
C ARG A 53 -17.28 4.54 -0.27
N LEU A 54 -16.83 3.51 -0.99
CA LEU A 54 -16.42 2.24 -0.40
C LEU A 54 -15.17 2.49 0.46
N VAL A 55 -15.29 2.25 1.76
CA VAL A 55 -14.19 2.43 2.72
C VAL A 55 -13.45 1.11 2.88
N THR A 56 -12.13 1.18 2.86
CA THR A 56 -11.24 0.01 3.02
C THR A 56 -10.03 0.37 3.84
N THR A 57 -9.33 -0.62 4.36
CA THR A 57 -7.94 -0.43 4.81
C THR A 57 -6.98 -0.56 3.64
N LYS A 58 -5.80 0.05 3.76
CA LYS A 58 -4.66 -0.34 2.93
C LYS A 58 -4.13 -1.69 3.41
N TYR A 59 -3.43 -2.40 2.54
CA TYR A 59 -2.68 -3.61 2.88
C TYR A 59 -1.66 -3.33 4.00
N ASN A 60 -1.49 -4.29 4.91
CA ASN A 60 -0.38 -4.33 5.84
C ASN A 60 0.33 -5.70 5.82
N PRO A 61 1.62 -5.78 5.40
CA PRO A 61 2.38 -4.73 4.75
C PRO A 61 1.84 -4.42 3.34
N ALA A 62 2.18 -3.26 2.79
CA ALA A 62 1.84 -2.93 1.41
C ALA A 62 2.50 -3.92 0.43
N ARG A 63 1.86 -4.19 -0.72
CA ARG A 63 2.44 -5.07 -1.72
C ARG A 63 3.70 -4.43 -2.30
N THR A 64 4.70 -5.27 -2.57
CA THR A 64 5.93 -4.89 -3.27
C THR A 64 5.71 -4.75 -4.78
N TRP A 65 4.70 -5.44 -5.34
CA TRP A 65 4.35 -5.38 -6.75
C TRP A 65 2.84 -5.24 -6.98
N THR A 66 2.48 -4.44 -7.98
CA THR A 66 1.12 -4.14 -8.44
C THR A 66 1.21 -3.92 -9.95
N PRO A 67 0.34 -4.56 -10.75
CA PRO A 67 0.40 -4.43 -12.21
C PRO A 67 -0.02 -3.03 -12.67
N GLU A 68 0.56 -2.59 -13.78
CA GLU A 68 0.24 -1.31 -14.41
C GLU A 68 -1.26 -1.18 -14.72
N ASN A 69 -1.82 -0.05 -14.31
CA ASN A 69 -3.23 0.37 -14.39
C ASN A 69 -4.20 -0.57 -13.68
N ALA A 70 -3.73 -1.31 -12.68
CA ALA A 70 -4.62 -1.82 -11.65
C ALA A 70 -5.43 -0.65 -11.07
N VAL A 71 -6.69 -0.93 -10.73
CA VAL A 71 -7.58 -0.01 -10.04
C VAL A 71 -7.72 -0.51 -8.62
N GLY A 72 -7.54 0.38 -7.65
CA GLY A 72 -7.66 0.02 -6.25
C GLY A 72 -8.35 1.07 -5.41
N ILE A 73 -8.86 0.64 -4.26
CA ILE A 73 -9.48 1.48 -3.23
C ILE A 73 -8.66 1.37 -1.93
N GLY A 74 -8.36 2.50 -1.30
CA GLY A 74 -7.61 2.61 -0.05
C GLY A 74 -8.18 3.73 0.81
N GLY A 75 -8.68 3.42 2.00
CA GLY A 75 -9.59 4.34 2.67
C GLY A 75 -10.87 4.51 1.83
N ALA A 76 -11.30 5.75 1.63
CA ALA A 76 -12.40 6.10 0.73
C ALA A 76 -11.92 6.57 -0.67
N TYR A 77 -10.63 6.41 -0.97
CA TYR A 77 -10.01 6.94 -2.18
C TYR A 77 -9.75 5.83 -3.19
N LEU A 78 -9.91 6.18 -4.46
CA LEU A 78 -9.56 5.37 -5.62
C LEU A 78 -8.22 5.81 -6.19
N CYS A 79 -7.43 4.84 -6.62
CA CYS A 79 -6.21 5.01 -7.39
C CYS A 79 -6.23 4.13 -8.65
N VAL A 80 -5.60 4.63 -9.71
CA VAL A 80 -5.20 3.84 -10.89
C VAL A 80 -3.68 3.88 -11.02
N TYR A 81 -3.02 2.74 -10.85
CA TYR A 81 -1.55 2.67 -10.81
C TYR A 81 -0.95 3.01 -12.19
N GLY A 82 -0.22 4.12 -12.31
CA GLY A 82 0.29 4.60 -13.60
C GLY A 82 1.42 3.73 -14.19
N MET A 83 2.07 2.93 -13.35
CA MET A 83 3.15 2.00 -13.69
C MET A 83 3.10 0.77 -12.79
N GLU A 84 3.88 -0.25 -13.13
CA GLU A 84 4.15 -1.35 -12.21
C GLU A 84 4.96 -0.84 -11.01
N GLY A 85 4.65 -1.33 -9.81
CA GLY A 85 5.36 -0.92 -8.61
C GLY A 85 4.65 -1.33 -7.31
N PRO A 86 5.13 -0.86 -6.14
CA PRO A 86 4.49 -1.18 -4.88
C PRO A 86 3.11 -0.51 -4.74
N GLY A 87 2.22 -1.12 -3.96
CA GLY A 87 0.86 -0.62 -3.80
C GLY A 87 0.13 -1.17 -2.59
N GLY A 88 -0.59 -0.29 -1.88
CA GLY A 88 -1.33 -0.65 -0.67
C GLY A 88 -2.84 -0.78 -0.86
N TYR A 89 -3.39 -0.39 -2.01
CA TYR A 89 -4.85 -0.30 -2.17
C TYR A 89 -5.44 -1.68 -2.47
N GLN A 90 -6.67 -1.93 -2.01
CA GLN A 90 -7.45 -3.14 -2.30
C GLN A 90 -7.85 -3.15 -3.77
N PHE A 91 -7.59 -4.24 -4.51
CA PHE A 91 -7.91 -4.28 -5.94
C PHE A 91 -9.40 -4.39 -6.21
N VAL A 92 -9.84 -3.65 -7.24
CA VAL A 92 -11.21 -3.74 -7.78
C VAL A 92 -11.26 -4.02 -9.27
N GLY A 93 -10.15 -3.88 -9.99
CA GLY A 93 -10.10 -4.16 -11.43
C GLY A 93 -8.83 -3.65 -12.08
N ARG A 94 -8.88 -3.46 -13.40
CA ARG A 94 -7.80 -2.92 -14.23
C ARG A 94 -8.38 -2.09 -15.36
N THR A 95 -7.65 -1.07 -15.82
CA THR A 95 -8.10 -0.16 -16.89
C THR A 95 -6.98 0.10 -17.92
N VAL A 96 -7.20 1.03 -18.84
CA VAL A 96 -6.20 1.53 -19.80
C VAL A 96 -5.22 2.50 -19.12
N GLN A 97 -4.21 2.93 -19.88
CA GLN A 97 -3.04 3.63 -19.38
C GLN A 97 -3.37 5.04 -18.84
N MET A 98 -2.88 5.37 -17.64
CA MET A 98 -2.94 6.74 -17.10
C MET A 98 -1.78 7.62 -17.57
N TRP A 99 -0.73 7.00 -18.11
CA TRP A 99 0.51 7.64 -18.49
C TRP A 99 1.00 7.15 -19.85
N ASN A 100 1.44 8.06 -20.71
CA ASN A 100 2.06 7.75 -22.00
C ASN A 100 3.39 8.49 -22.14
N ARG A 101 4.50 7.78 -21.93
CA ARG A 101 5.85 8.36 -21.94
C ARG A 101 6.31 8.80 -23.33
N TYR A 102 5.94 8.08 -24.37
CA TYR A 102 6.64 8.15 -25.66
C TYR A 102 5.80 8.77 -26.78
N ARG A 103 4.49 8.94 -26.60
CA ARG A 103 3.60 9.31 -27.69
C ARG A 103 2.50 10.26 -27.23
N GLN A 104 2.32 11.34 -27.98
CA GLN A 104 1.12 12.17 -27.92
C GLN A 104 0.02 11.51 -28.75
N THR A 105 -1.20 11.46 -28.19
CA THR A 105 -2.39 10.95 -28.88
C THR A 105 -3.50 11.99 -28.76
N GLN A 106 -4.74 11.65 -29.12
CA GLN A 106 -5.84 12.57 -28.88
C GLN A 106 -6.13 12.76 -27.38
N ASP A 107 -5.86 11.75 -26.56
CA ASP A 107 -6.16 11.77 -25.12
C ASP A 107 -4.96 12.26 -24.28
N PHE A 108 -3.74 12.15 -24.80
CA PHE A 108 -2.52 12.73 -24.22
C PHE A 108 -2.13 13.95 -25.04
N THR A 109 -2.48 15.14 -24.55
CA THR A 109 -2.34 16.43 -25.24
C THR A 109 -1.32 17.35 -24.55
N ASP A 110 -1.03 18.50 -25.19
CA ASP A 110 -0.15 19.56 -24.68
C ASP A 110 1.29 19.11 -24.33
N ASP A 111 1.81 18.09 -25.03
CA ASP A 111 3.09 17.46 -24.72
C ASP A 111 3.17 16.89 -23.29
N LYS A 112 2.02 16.66 -22.66
CA LYS A 112 1.93 16.07 -21.32
C LYS A 112 1.79 14.56 -21.42
N PRO A 113 2.54 13.81 -20.59
CA PRO A 113 2.44 12.35 -20.57
C PRO A 113 1.35 11.82 -19.62
N TRP A 114 0.72 12.64 -18.78
CA TRP A 114 -0.36 12.22 -17.88
C TRP A 114 -1.74 12.49 -18.49
N LEU A 115 -2.67 11.57 -18.26
CA LEU A 115 -4.02 11.62 -18.83
C LEU A 115 -4.95 12.61 -18.09
N LEU A 116 -4.84 12.68 -16.77
CA LEU A 116 -5.81 13.36 -15.91
C LEU A 116 -5.29 14.69 -15.39
N ARG A 117 -6.21 15.60 -15.06
CA ARG A 117 -5.95 16.87 -14.37
C ARG A 117 -6.71 16.91 -13.05
N PHE A 118 -6.39 17.90 -12.22
CA PHE A 118 -7.18 18.18 -11.03
C PHE A 118 -8.65 18.46 -11.40
N PHE A 119 -9.57 17.89 -10.63
CA PHE A 119 -11.01 17.99 -10.78
C PHE A 119 -11.63 17.33 -12.01
N ASP A 120 -10.84 16.61 -12.82
CA ASP A 120 -11.42 15.70 -13.81
C ASP A 120 -12.22 14.60 -13.09
N GLN A 121 -13.26 14.09 -13.76
CA GLN A 121 -14.11 13.02 -13.25
C GLN A 121 -13.86 11.73 -14.02
N ILE A 122 -13.55 10.66 -13.30
CA ILE A 122 -13.37 9.33 -13.85
C ILE A 122 -14.67 8.55 -13.67
N ARG A 123 -15.11 7.86 -14.73
CA ARG A 123 -16.22 6.90 -14.69
C ARG A 123 -15.78 5.64 -15.41
N PHE A 124 -16.00 4.49 -14.78
CA PHE A 124 -15.69 3.20 -15.37
C PHE A 124 -16.92 2.61 -16.05
N TYR A 125 -16.71 1.75 -17.03
CA TYR A 125 -17.74 0.90 -17.62
C TYR A 125 -17.19 -0.53 -17.74
N PRO A 126 -18.05 -1.56 -17.61
CA PRO A 126 -17.60 -2.94 -17.65
C PRO A 126 -17.19 -3.33 -19.08
N VAL A 127 -16.08 -4.06 -19.18
CA VAL A 127 -15.60 -4.73 -20.39
C VAL A 127 -15.11 -6.13 -20.00
N SER A 128 -15.05 -7.03 -20.98
CA SER A 128 -14.42 -8.34 -20.77
C SER A 128 -12.88 -8.21 -20.66
N GLU A 129 -12.22 -9.23 -20.15
CA GLU A 129 -10.75 -9.27 -20.09
C GLU A 129 -10.12 -9.17 -21.49
N ASP A 130 -10.62 -9.95 -22.45
CA ASP A 130 -10.14 -9.93 -23.84
C ASP A 130 -10.33 -8.55 -24.49
N GLU A 131 -11.46 -7.92 -24.23
CA GLU A 131 -11.73 -6.56 -24.69
C GLU A 131 -10.75 -5.57 -24.05
N LEU A 132 -10.53 -5.63 -22.73
CA LEU A 132 -9.58 -4.75 -22.06
C LEU A 132 -8.16 -4.92 -22.61
N LEU A 133 -7.71 -6.15 -22.87
CA LEU A 133 -6.39 -6.42 -23.45
C LEU A 133 -6.25 -5.82 -24.85
N LYS A 134 -7.32 -5.85 -25.65
CA LYS A 134 -7.37 -5.17 -26.95
C LYS A 134 -7.32 -3.66 -26.78
N LEU A 135 -8.17 -3.09 -25.93
CA LEU A 135 -8.22 -1.65 -25.65
C LEU A 135 -6.86 -1.12 -25.17
N ARG A 136 -6.15 -1.84 -24.30
CA ARG A 136 -4.81 -1.45 -23.82
C ARG A 136 -3.77 -1.38 -24.93
N LYS A 137 -3.83 -2.28 -25.93
CA LYS A 137 -2.94 -2.24 -27.11
C LYS A 137 -3.30 -1.09 -28.05
N ASP A 138 -4.59 -0.89 -28.27
CA ASP A 138 -5.10 0.13 -29.18
C ASP A 138 -4.96 1.56 -28.61
N PHE A 139 -5.13 1.74 -27.29
CA PHE A 139 -5.01 3.03 -26.62
C PHE A 139 -3.59 3.59 -26.69
N PHE A 140 -2.59 2.75 -26.42
CA PHE A 140 -1.18 3.14 -26.50
C PHE A 140 -0.76 3.62 -27.90
N THR A 141 -1.42 3.13 -28.95
CA THR A 141 -1.16 3.52 -30.34
C THR A 141 -2.08 4.61 -30.87
N GLY A 142 -3.04 5.09 -30.06
CA GLY A 142 -4.04 6.10 -30.43
C GLY A 142 -5.19 5.58 -31.31
N LYS A 143 -5.34 4.25 -31.44
CA LYS A 143 -6.44 3.62 -32.19
C LYS A 143 -7.73 3.56 -31.40
N PHE A 144 -7.63 3.44 -30.08
CA PHE A 144 -8.74 3.62 -29.15
C PHE A 144 -8.66 5.02 -28.55
N LYS A 145 -9.82 5.62 -28.30
CA LYS A 145 -9.97 6.97 -27.75
C LYS A 145 -10.96 6.94 -26.61
N LEU A 146 -10.70 7.73 -25.58
CA LEU A 146 -11.62 7.84 -24.45
C LEU A 146 -12.80 8.74 -24.82
N ARG A 147 -13.93 8.49 -24.18
CA ARG A 147 -15.04 9.45 -24.16
C ARG A 147 -14.72 10.51 -23.11
N ILE A 148 -14.23 11.66 -23.58
CA ILE A 148 -13.94 12.82 -22.74
C ILE A 148 -14.97 13.90 -23.05
N GLU A 149 -15.63 14.40 -22.01
CA GLU A 149 -16.63 15.47 -22.09
C GLU A 149 -16.17 16.65 -21.24
N GLU A 150 -16.15 17.85 -21.83
CA GLU A 150 -15.91 19.07 -21.07
C GLU A 150 -17.16 19.45 -20.29
N THR A 151 -17.02 19.58 -18.97
CA THR A 151 -18.13 19.90 -18.06
C THR A 151 -17.65 20.83 -16.95
N THR A 152 -18.59 21.36 -16.16
CA THR A 152 -18.29 22.25 -15.04
C THR A 152 -18.78 21.65 -13.73
N PHE A 153 -17.90 21.47 -12.75
CA PHE A 153 -18.28 21.09 -11.40
C PHE A 153 -18.66 22.33 -10.57
N SER A 154 -19.91 22.41 -10.12
CA SER A 154 -20.39 23.51 -9.27
C SER A 154 -20.53 23.07 -7.82
N LEU A 155 -19.72 23.64 -6.93
CA LEU A 155 -19.81 23.37 -5.49
C LEU A 155 -21.20 23.72 -4.92
N LYS A 156 -21.86 24.76 -5.47
CA LYS A 156 -23.22 25.15 -5.09
C LYS A 156 -24.24 24.05 -5.43
N GLN A 157 -24.14 23.46 -6.62
CA GLN A 157 -25.01 22.35 -7.02
C GLN A 157 -24.72 21.09 -6.20
N TYR A 158 -23.45 20.80 -5.95
CA TYR A 158 -23.04 19.69 -5.11
C TYR A 158 -23.57 19.80 -3.67
N ASN A 159 -23.47 20.97 -3.04
CA ASN A 159 -24.02 21.20 -1.69
C ASN A 159 -25.54 21.02 -1.65
N ARG A 160 -26.25 21.45 -2.70
CA ARG A 160 -27.69 21.20 -2.84
C ARG A 160 -27.99 19.70 -2.95
N PHE A 161 -27.22 18.98 -3.77
CA PHE A 161 -27.33 17.52 -3.88
C PHE A 161 -27.15 16.83 -2.52
N LEU A 162 -26.16 17.22 -1.73
CA LEU A 162 -25.93 16.68 -0.39
C LEU A 162 -27.11 16.94 0.56
N GLN A 163 -27.69 18.14 0.53
CA GLN A 163 -28.86 18.49 1.34
C GLN A 163 -30.08 17.66 0.95
N GLN A 164 -30.37 17.57 -0.35
CA GLN A 164 -31.51 16.83 -0.90
C GLN A 164 -31.43 15.32 -0.63
N ASN A 165 -30.23 14.76 -0.58
CA ASN A 165 -30.00 13.33 -0.37
C ASN A 165 -29.52 12.99 1.05
N SER A 166 -29.58 13.95 1.98
CA SER A 166 -29.01 13.84 3.33
C SER A 166 -29.47 12.58 4.07
N ALA A 167 -30.77 12.28 4.07
CA ALA A 167 -31.31 11.09 4.74
C ALA A 167 -30.74 9.78 4.17
N SER A 168 -30.69 9.64 2.85
CA SER A 168 -30.13 8.45 2.19
C SER A 168 -28.62 8.32 2.41
N ILE A 169 -27.89 9.44 2.37
CA ILE A 169 -26.46 9.48 2.68
C ILE A 169 -26.19 9.03 4.12
N GLN A 170 -26.98 9.53 5.08
CA GLN A 170 -26.81 9.16 6.49
C GLN A 170 -27.14 7.69 6.74
N ALA A 171 -28.23 7.18 6.15
CA ALA A 171 -28.57 5.76 6.25
C ALA A 171 -27.44 4.85 5.72
N PHE A 172 -26.85 5.21 4.58
CA PHE A 172 -25.70 4.49 4.04
C PHE A 172 -24.48 4.54 4.96
N LYS A 173 -24.14 5.73 5.48
CA LYS A 173 -23.01 5.91 6.40
C LYS A 173 -23.17 5.12 7.69
N VAL A 174 -24.37 5.09 8.26
CA VAL A 174 -24.66 4.29 9.47
C VAL A 174 -24.47 2.80 9.17
N LYS A 175 -25.03 2.29 8.06
CA LYS A 175 -24.84 0.87 7.64
C LYS A 175 -23.35 0.54 7.51
N GLN A 176 -22.59 1.38 6.81
CA GLN A 176 -21.17 1.21 6.59
C GLN A 176 -20.36 1.26 7.89
N GLN A 177 -20.65 2.21 8.78
CA GLN A 177 -19.93 2.36 10.04
C GLN A 177 -20.15 1.15 10.97
N THR A 178 -21.39 0.68 11.10
CA THR A 178 -21.69 -0.52 11.88
C THR A 178 -20.96 -1.75 11.34
N ALA A 179 -20.90 -1.90 10.00
CA ALA A 179 -20.17 -3.00 9.38
C ALA A 179 -18.64 -2.88 9.58
N PHE A 180 -18.10 -1.67 9.52
CA PHE A 180 -16.68 -1.40 9.77
C PHE A 180 -16.30 -1.74 11.21
N GLU A 181 -17.11 -1.34 12.20
CA GLU A 181 -16.91 -1.67 13.61
C GLU A 181 -16.98 -3.19 13.86
N THR A 182 -17.95 -3.87 13.23
CA THR A 182 -18.07 -5.34 13.30
C THR A 182 -16.84 -6.04 12.73
N GLU A 183 -16.32 -5.56 11.58
CA GLU A 183 -15.10 -6.12 10.98
C GLU A 183 -13.86 -5.87 11.85
N ARG A 184 -13.77 -4.71 12.51
CA ARG A 184 -12.68 -4.41 13.46
C ARG A 184 -12.70 -5.34 14.67
N GLU A 185 -13.86 -5.58 15.28
CA GLU A 185 -13.97 -6.52 16.39
C GLU A 185 -13.59 -7.94 15.96
N ARG A 186 -14.00 -8.37 14.76
CA ARG A 186 -13.60 -9.66 14.20
C ARG A 186 -12.08 -9.78 14.06
N TRP A 187 -11.37 -8.71 13.69
CA TRP A 187 -9.90 -8.74 13.66
C TRP A 187 -9.31 -8.86 15.05
N ARG A 188 -9.89 -8.18 16.05
CA ARG A 188 -9.45 -8.26 17.45
C ARG A 188 -9.62 -9.67 18.01
N GLU A 189 -10.77 -10.30 17.77
CA GLU A 189 -11.05 -11.68 18.19
C GLU A 189 -10.11 -12.70 17.53
N ASN A 190 -9.70 -12.46 16.28
CA ASN A 190 -8.80 -13.34 15.54
C ASN A 190 -7.30 -13.03 15.77
N GLY A 191 -6.95 -12.13 16.70
CA GLY A 191 -5.56 -11.73 16.96
C GLY A 191 -4.90 -10.96 15.81
N GLN A 192 -5.68 -10.38 14.91
CA GLN A 192 -5.22 -9.62 13.74
C GLN A 192 -5.19 -8.10 13.99
N ALA A 193 -5.59 -7.65 15.18
CA ALA A 193 -5.64 -6.23 15.53
C ALA A 193 -4.25 -5.60 15.77
N GLU A 194 -3.26 -6.40 16.19
CA GLU A 194 -1.91 -5.92 16.56
C GLU A 194 -0.95 -5.82 15.37
N TYR A 195 -1.35 -6.25 14.17
CA TYR A 195 -0.63 -5.91 12.93
C TYR A 195 -1.04 -4.49 12.48
N SER A 196 -0.83 -3.51 13.34
CA SER A 196 -0.68 -2.11 12.97
C SER A 196 0.74 -1.74 13.30
N ASN A 197 1.52 -1.28 12.32
CA ASN A 197 2.81 -0.62 12.55
C ASN A 197 2.60 0.75 13.24
N GLU A 198 1.82 0.79 14.32
CA GLU A 198 2.12 1.70 15.41
C GLU A 198 3.24 0.99 16.15
N VAL A 199 4.46 1.46 15.91
CA VAL A 199 5.59 1.21 16.80
C VAL A 199 5.03 1.44 18.21
N SER A 200 4.84 0.38 18.99
CA SER A 200 4.58 0.54 20.41
C SER A 200 5.76 1.32 20.97
N GLU A 201 5.49 2.44 21.64
CA GLU A 201 6.50 3.23 22.35
C GLU A 201 7.34 2.34 23.29
N ASP A 202 6.77 1.20 23.74
CA ASP A 202 7.45 0.17 24.53
C ASP A 202 8.68 -0.46 23.84
N ASN A 203 8.73 -0.54 22.50
CA ASN A 203 9.88 -1.13 21.79
C ASN A 203 11.04 -0.14 21.58
N LEU A 204 10.84 1.16 21.86
CA LEU A 204 11.90 2.17 21.78
C LEU A 204 12.72 2.22 23.08
N ASP A 205 12.11 1.92 24.23
CA ASP A 205 12.80 1.92 25.54
C ASP A 205 13.76 0.72 25.71
N ASP A 206 13.48 -0.43 25.07
CA ASP A 206 14.37 -1.61 25.10
C ASP A 206 15.63 -1.44 24.23
N ALA A 207 15.62 -0.52 23.26
CA ALA A 207 16.78 -0.25 22.40
C ALA A 207 17.84 0.62 23.10
N ASP A 208 17.42 1.53 23.99
CA ASP A 208 18.33 2.35 24.79
C ASP A 208 18.93 1.59 25.99
N ALA A 209 18.27 0.53 26.47
CA ALA A 209 18.72 -0.29 27.61
C ALA A 209 19.88 -1.26 27.31
N GLN A 210 20.25 -1.47 26.04
CA GLN A 210 21.23 -2.50 25.64
C GLN A 210 22.69 -2.02 25.57
N TRP A 211 22.97 -0.75 25.85
CA TRP A 211 24.34 -0.20 25.89
C TRP A 211 25.04 -0.36 27.26
N GLU A 212 24.35 -0.89 28.28
CA GLU A 212 24.89 -1.13 29.64
C GLU A 212 25.29 -2.59 29.91
N LEU A 213 25.83 -3.30 28.91
CA LEU A 213 26.46 -4.59 29.14
C LEU A 213 27.96 -4.41 29.40
N ASP A 214 28.42 -4.82 30.59
CA ASP A 214 29.84 -5.03 30.90
C ASP A 214 30.38 -6.16 30.01
N LEU A 215 30.77 -5.82 28.79
CA LEU A 215 31.27 -6.79 27.81
C LEU A 215 32.72 -7.18 28.16
N PRO A 216 33.06 -8.48 28.15
CA PRO A 216 34.43 -8.93 28.38
C PRO A 216 35.43 -8.32 27.39
N GLU A 217 36.67 -8.05 27.84
CA GLU A 217 37.77 -7.61 26.96
C GLU A 217 37.92 -8.55 25.75
N GLY A 218 37.99 -7.97 24.54
CA GLY A 218 38.06 -8.71 23.27
C GLY A 218 36.71 -9.06 22.64
N THR A 219 35.61 -8.53 23.17
CA THR A 219 34.27 -8.66 22.58
C THR A 219 33.96 -7.50 21.65
N CYS A 220 33.63 -7.80 20.39
CA CYS A 220 33.18 -6.84 19.39
C CYS A 220 31.66 -6.95 19.21
N VAL A 221 30.97 -5.82 19.30
CA VAL A 221 29.52 -5.73 19.10
C VAL A 221 29.22 -5.50 17.63
N VAL A 222 28.28 -6.28 17.08
CA VAL A 222 27.70 -6.04 15.77
C VAL A 222 26.28 -5.52 15.96
N GLY A 223 26.09 -4.23 15.66
CA GLY A 223 24.79 -3.56 15.72
C GLY A 223 24.18 -3.37 14.33
N SER A 224 22.88 -3.11 14.29
CA SER A 224 22.20 -2.73 13.06
C SER A 224 22.53 -1.29 12.67
N HIS A 225 22.81 -1.04 11.39
CA HIS A 225 22.96 0.32 10.86
C HIS A 225 21.64 0.91 10.35
N ILE A 226 20.55 0.12 10.34
CA ILE A 226 19.27 0.51 9.75
C ILE A 226 18.08 -0.02 10.56
N THR A 227 17.00 0.74 10.60
CA THR A 227 15.74 0.29 11.20
C THR A 227 14.97 -0.57 10.19
N GLY A 228 14.53 -1.77 10.59
CA GLY A 228 13.84 -2.70 9.71
C GLY A 228 13.33 -3.95 10.42
N THR A 229 13.05 -4.99 9.65
CA THR A 229 12.68 -6.32 10.16
C THR A 229 13.81 -7.28 9.88
N LEU A 230 14.23 -8.07 10.87
CA LEU A 230 15.23 -9.10 10.67
C LEU A 230 14.65 -10.19 9.78
N TRP A 231 15.18 -10.35 8.57
CA TRP A 231 14.72 -11.38 7.65
C TRP A 231 15.36 -12.70 8.02
N LYS A 232 16.70 -12.76 8.05
CA LYS A 232 17.41 -14.03 8.15
C LYS A 232 18.67 -13.92 8.99
N ILE A 233 18.92 -14.93 9.82
CA ILE A 233 20.18 -15.13 10.52
C ILE A 233 21.00 -16.16 9.72
N LEU A 234 22.22 -15.80 9.34
CA LEU A 234 23.07 -16.60 8.46
C LEU A 234 24.16 -17.37 9.21
N VAL A 235 24.27 -17.17 10.52
CA VAL A 235 25.32 -17.74 11.36
C VAL A 235 24.75 -18.36 12.64
N THR A 236 25.53 -19.22 13.27
CA THR A 236 25.22 -19.81 14.59
C THR A 236 26.26 -19.42 15.63
N GLU A 237 25.87 -19.42 16.91
CA GLU A 237 26.83 -19.26 18.02
C GLU A 237 27.94 -20.32 17.93
N GLY A 238 29.18 -19.90 18.24
CA GLY A 238 30.39 -20.73 18.11
C GLY A 238 30.97 -20.81 16.68
N GLN A 239 30.33 -20.22 15.68
CA GLN A 239 30.84 -20.24 14.30
C GLN A 239 32.03 -19.28 14.13
N PRO A 240 33.17 -19.73 13.54
CA PRO A 240 34.24 -18.83 13.15
C PRO A 240 33.85 -18.04 11.90
N VAL A 241 34.15 -16.75 11.89
CA VAL A 241 33.87 -15.83 10.78
C VAL A 241 35.09 -14.98 10.47
N THR A 242 35.21 -14.59 9.20
CA THR A 242 36.22 -13.61 8.76
C THR A 242 35.55 -12.29 8.39
N ILE A 243 36.33 -11.22 8.34
CA ILE A 243 35.85 -9.91 7.85
C ILE A 243 35.08 -10.08 6.53
N GLY A 244 33.90 -9.45 6.44
CA GLY A 244 33.00 -9.52 5.29
C GLY A 244 32.11 -10.76 5.23
N THR A 245 32.19 -11.67 6.22
CA THR A 245 31.26 -12.81 6.28
C THR A 245 29.84 -12.29 6.57
N PRO A 246 28.83 -12.63 5.74
CA PRO A 246 27.43 -12.28 5.99
C PRO A 246 26.93 -12.90 7.29
N LEU A 247 26.36 -12.09 8.18
CA LEU A 247 25.88 -12.53 9.49
C LEU A 247 24.36 -12.53 9.56
N ILE A 248 23.73 -11.42 9.20
CA ILE A 248 22.29 -11.20 9.31
C ILE A 248 21.80 -10.43 8.07
N VAL A 249 20.58 -10.71 7.64
CA VAL A 249 19.88 -9.93 6.61
C VAL A 249 18.72 -9.18 7.24
N ILE A 250 18.68 -7.87 7.05
CA ILE A 250 17.62 -6.99 7.50
C ILE A 250 16.83 -6.52 6.27
N GLU A 251 15.51 -6.67 6.31
CA GLU A 251 14.62 -6.05 5.34
C GLU A 251 14.27 -4.64 5.86
N ALA A 252 14.70 -3.62 5.15
CA ALA A 252 14.33 -2.24 5.43
C ALA A 252 14.01 -1.54 4.11
N MET A 253 13.02 -0.64 4.11
CA MET A 253 12.69 0.16 2.92
C MET A 253 12.52 -0.66 1.62
N LYS A 254 12.10 -1.94 1.73
CA LYS A 254 11.93 -2.89 0.61
C LYS A 254 13.24 -3.30 -0.09
N MET A 255 14.36 -3.19 0.62
CA MET A 255 15.67 -3.69 0.21
C MET A 255 16.23 -4.61 1.29
N GLU A 256 17.05 -5.56 0.86
CA GLU A 256 17.82 -6.43 1.74
C GLU A 256 19.14 -5.75 2.09
N PHE A 257 19.44 -5.66 3.37
CA PHE A 257 20.69 -5.14 3.90
C PHE A 257 21.40 -6.25 4.66
N THR A 258 22.56 -6.65 4.16
CA THR A 258 23.40 -7.64 4.82
C THR A 258 24.30 -6.95 5.84
N VAL A 259 24.23 -7.40 7.09
CA VAL A 259 25.17 -7.06 8.14
C VAL A 259 26.31 -8.07 8.09
N GLU A 260 27.54 -7.58 7.97
CA GLU A 260 28.75 -8.38 7.79
C GLU A 260 29.68 -8.29 9.00
N ALA A 261 30.51 -9.30 9.20
CA ALA A 261 31.56 -9.28 10.23
C ALA A 261 32.59 -8.18 9.95
N THR A 262 32.86 -7.35 10.96
CA THR A 262 33.86 -6.26 10.90
C THR A 262 35.25 -6.70 11.36
N VAL A 263 35.36 -7.83 12.06
CA VAL A 263 36.60 -8.43 12.55
C VAL A 263 36.62 -9.93 12.28
N ASN A 264 37.83 -10.52 12.29
CA ASN A 264 37.95 -11.97 12.36
C ASN A 264 37.64 -12.43 13.78
N GLY A 265 36.87 -13.50 13.93
CA GLY A 265 36.49 -13.94 15.26
C GLY A 265 35.54 -15.11 15.28
N THR A 266 34.93 -15.34 16.43
CA THR A 266 33.92 -16.38 16.64
C THR A 266 32.65 -15.76 17.19
N ILE A 267 31.49 -16.11 16.63
CA ILE A 267 30.18 -15.66 17.12
C ILE A 267 29.99 -16.15 18.56
N GLN A 268 29.74 -15.23 19.49
CA GLN A 268 29.52 -15.57 20.90
C GLN A 268 28.05 -15.71 21.22
N GLN A 269 27.27 -14.65 21.00
CA GLN A 269 25.85 -14.61 21.30
C GLN A 269 25.07 -13.88 20.23
N ILE A 270 23.85 -14.33 19.96
CA ILE A 270 22.91 -13.69 19.05
C ILE A 270 21.69 -13.22 19.86
N PHE A 271 21.42 -11.91 19.84
CA PHE A 271 20.39 -11.25 20.66
C PHE A 271 19.08 -11.00 19.91
N CYS A 272 19.02 -11.38 18.64
CA CYS A 272 17.90 -11.09 17.74
C CYS A 272 17.28 -12.37 17.17
N GLN A 273 16.04 -12.27 16.70
CA GLN A 273 15.26 -13.36 16.13
C GLN A 273 14.76 -13.00 14.72
N GLU A 274 14.67 -13.99 13.83
CA GLU A 274 14.02 -13.86 12.51
C GLU A 274 12.55 -13.43 12.64
N GLY A 275 12.16 -12.46 11.83
CA GLY A 275 10.87 -11.78 11.89
C GLY A 275 10.78 -10.66 12.95
N GLY A 276 11.79 -10.50 13.80
CA GLY A 276 11.83 -9.46 14.84
C GLY A 276 12.06 -8.06 14.26
N PHE A 277 11.53 -7.04 14.95
CA PHE A 277 11.86 -5.64 14.65
C PHE A 277 13.27 -5.31 15.12
N VAL A 278 13.97 -4.48 14.35
CA VAL A 278 15.33 -4.03 14.64
C VAL A 278 15.40 -2.52 14.47
N ALA A 279 15.87 -1.80 15.49
CA ALA A 279 16.18 -0.38 15.43
C ALA A 279 17.63 -0.12 14.95
N ALA A 280 17.88 1.02 14.30
CA ALA A 280 19.23 1.46 14.04
C ALA A 280 20.00 1.67 15.36
N GLY A 281 21.20 1.11 15.46
CA GLY A 281 22.02 1.11 16.67
C GLY A 281 21.76 -0.07 17.63
N GLN A 282 20.69 -0.85 17.40
CA GLN A 282 20.39 -2.03 18.23
C GLN A 282 21.47 -3.10 18.08
N MET A 283 21.89 -3.69 19.20
CA MET A 283 22.83 -4.80 19.21
C MET A 283 22.17 -6.07 18.65
N LEU A 284 22.81 -6.70 17.67
CA LEU A 284 22.31 -7.92 17.03
C LEU A 284 23.04 -9.15 17.55
N LEU A 285 24.37 -9.09 17.62
CA LEU A 285 25.21 -10.20 18.08
C LEU A 285 26.56 -9.68 18.59
N THR A 286 27.29 -10.56 19.27
CA THR A 286 28.68 -10.33 19.69
C THR A 286 29.64 -11.32 19.05
N LEU A 287 30.85 -10.84 18.79
CA LEU A 287 32.00 -11.59 18.26
C LEU A 287 33.11 -11.56 19.30
N ARG A 288 33.81 -12.68 19.50
CA ARG A 288 35.12 -12.68 20.14
C ARG A 288 36.19 -12.52 19.07
N GLU A 289 36.97 -11.44 19.14
CA GLU A 289 38.08 -11.22 18.22
C GLU A 289 39.15 -12.31 18.40
N SER A 290 39.75 -12.74 17.28
CA SER A 290 40.76 -13.80 17.20
C SER A 290 42.05 -13.34 16.56
#